data_AF-A0A6B2DDV1-F1
#
_entry.id   AF-A0A6B2DDV1-F1
#
_cell.length_a   1.000
_cell.length_b   1.000
_cell.length_c   1.000
_cell.angle_alpha   90.00
_cell.angle_beta   90.00
_cell.angle_gamma   90.00
#
_symmetry.space_group_name_H-M   'P 1'
#
loop_
_entity.id
_entity.type
_entity.pdbx_description
1 polymer ?
#
loop_
_entity_poly.entity_id
_entity_poly.type
_entity_poly.pdbx_seq_one_letter_code
_entity_poly.pdbx_strand_id
1 'polypeptide(L)'
;MSVRVEQIMGLPISLDLRDGEDFAEVVDDVFAWFHDVDARFSPFKADSEVSRYDRGELAAAELSDDLLEVLELCAYYEQLSGGAFRARLPGRGLDPCAVVKGWAVQRAADMLKAEGATTFCLNAGGDVVTAGEPEPGRPWRVGVRHPEQPLAVC
;
A
#
# COMPACT_ATOMS: atom_id res chain seq x y z
N MET A 1 -18.68 3.78 -13.30
CA MET A 1 -18.68 2.88 -12.12
C MET A 1 -18.01 1.58 -12.51
N SER A 2 -16.75 1.44 -12.11
CA SER A 2 -15.93 0.26 -12.39
C SER A 2 -15.30 -0.21 -11.07
N VAL A 3 -15.39 -1.51 -10.81
CA VAL A 3 -14.70 -2.16 -9.69
C VAL A 3 -13.69 -3.13 -10.26
N ARG A 4 -12.42 -2.98 -9.88
CA ARG A 4 -11.34 -3.92 -10.22
C ARG A 4 -10.76 -4.51 -8.95
N VAL A 5 -10.45 -5.81 -8.98
CA VAL A 5 -9.84 -6.53 -7.87
C VAL A 5 -8.73 -7.45 -8.40
N GLU A 6 -7.56 -7.40 -7.77
CA GLU A 6 -6.45 -8.30 -8.04
C GLU A 6 -5.84 -8.86 -6.74
N GLN A 7 -5.12 -9.97 -6.86
CA GLN A 7 -4.34 -10.56 -5.77
C GLN A 7 -2.87 -10.17 -5.97
N ILE A 8 -2.36 -9.29 -5.11
CA ILE A 8 -1.00 -8.74 -5.18
C ILE A 8 -0.46 -8.66 -3.74
N MET A 9 0.84 -8.86 -3.50
CA MET A 9 1.44 -8.84 -2.15
C MET A 9 0.81 -9.85 -1.16
N GLY A 10 0.18 -10.91 -1.67
CA GLY A 10 -0.55 -11.90 -0.86
C GLY A 10 -1.87 -11.40 -0.26
N LEU A 11 -2.44 -10.31 -0.78
CA LEU A 11 -3.67 -9.70 -0.31
C LEU A 11 -4.58 -9.26 -1.49
N PRO A 12 -5.90 -9.20 -1.28
CA PRO A 12 -6.79 -8.59 -2.26
C PRO A 12 -6.59 -7.07 -2.27
N ILE A 13 -6.33 -6.52 -3.46
CA ILE A 13 -6.36 -5.09 -3.74
C ILE A 13 -7.59 -4.79 -4.57
N SER A 14 -8.45 -3.91 -4.08
CA SER A 14 -9.68 -3.50 -4.76
C SER A 14 -9.73 -1.99 -4.96
N LEU A 15 -10.09 -1.57 -6.17
CA LEU A 15 -10.40 -0.19 -6.50
C LEU A 15 -11.84 -0.09 -7.00
N ASP A 16 -12.66 0.64 -6.26
CA ASP A 16 -14.00 1.04 -6.65
C ASP A 16 -13.96 2.51 -7.09
N LEU A 17 -14.01 2.74 -8.41
CA LEU A 17 -13.98 4.06 -9.01
C LEU A 17 -15.40 4.43 -9.50
N ARG A 18 -15.92 5.53 -8.97
CA ARG A 18 -17.27 6.03 -9.23
C ARG A 18 -17.31 7.17 -10.24
N ASP A 19 -16.15 7.73 -10.55
CA ASP A 19 -15.99 8.64 -11.70
C ASP A 19 -16.32 7.92 -13.03
N GLY A 20 -16.48 8.69 -14.10
CA GLY A 20 -16.87 8.20 -15.44
C GLY A 20 -15.86 7.24 -16.09
N GLU A 21 -16.03 6.92 -17.37
CA GLU A 21 -15.23 5.89 -18.06
C GLU A 21 -13.81 6.33 -18.48
N ASP A 22 -13.40 7.56 -18.19
CA ASP A 22 -12.16 8.19 -18.70
C ASP A 22 -10.90 7.87 -17.87
N PHE A 23 -10.94 6.83 -17.03
CA PHE A 23 -9.88 6.51 -16.06
C PHE A 23 -9.27 5.12 -16.24
N ALA A 24 -9.53 4.45 -17.37
CA ALA A 24 -9.05 3.08 -17.59
C ALA A 24 -7.51 2.98 -17.52
N GLU A 25 -6.80 3.92 -18.13
CA GLU A 25 -5.32 3.95 -18.15
C GLU A 25 -4.74 4.14 -16.75
N VAL A 26 -5.21 5.12 -15.98
CA VAL A 26 -4.73 5.32 -14.59
C VAL A 26 -5.08 4.13 -13.68
N VAL A 27 -6.20 3.44 -13.94
CA VAL A 27 -6.51 2.20 -13.22
C VAL A 27 -5.46 1.13 -13.55
N ASP A 28 -5.08 0.95 -14.81
CA ASP A 28 -4.00 0.04 -15.19
C ASP A 28 -2.67 0.42 -14.51
N ASP A 29 -2.31 1.70 -14.50
CA ASP A 29 -1.10 2.21 -13.86
C ASP A 29 -1.08 1.99 -12.34
N VAL A 30 -2.22 2.16 -11.67
CA VAL A 30 -2.36 1.89 -10.23
C VAL A 30 -2.09 0.43 -9.90
N PHE A 31 -2.61 -0.51 -10.70
CA PHE A 31 -2.35 -1.93 -10.47
C PHE A 31 -0.91 -2.31 -10.86
N ALA A 32 -0.37 -1.73 -11.94
CA ALA A 32 1.04 -1.89 -12.30
C ALA A 32 1.98 -1.40 -11.17
N TRP A 33 1.63 -0.28 -10.53
CA TRP A 33 2.33 0.23 -9.35
C TRP A 33 2.35 -0.77 -8.20
N PHE A 34 1.22 -1.39 -7.86
CA PHE A 34 1.21 -2.41 -6.81
C PHE A 34 2.05 -3.64 -7.16
N HIS A 35 2.10 -4.04 -8.43
CA HIS A 35 3.00 -5.12 -8.88
C HIS A 35 4.48 -4.73 -8.74
N ASP A 36 4.85 -3.47 -9.06
CA ASP A 36 6.21 -2.96 -8.85
C ASP A 36 6.59 -2.92 -7.36
N VAL A 37 5.71 -2.40 -6.51
CA VAL A 37 5.85 -2.40 -5.05
C VAL A 37 6.08 -3.82 -4.51
N ASP A 38 5.29 -4.79 -4.97
CA ASP A 38 5.43 -6.19 -4.56
C ASP A 38 6.74 -6.80 -5.08
N ALA A 39 7.20 -6.43 -6.26
CA ALA A 39 8.47 -6.91 -6.82
C ALA A 39 9.67 -6.35 -6.04
N ARG A 40 9.65 -5.06 -5.69
CA ARG A 40 10.80 -4.36 -5.06
C ARG A 40 10.86 -4.52 -3.56
N PHE A 41 9.72 -4.48 -2.87
CA PHE A 41 9.72 -4.33 -1.41
C PHE A 41 9.31 -5.59 -0.64
N SER A 42 8.99 -6.69 -1.31
CA SER A 42 8.65 -7.94 -0.66
C SER A 42 9.87 -8.60 0.00
N PRO A 43 9.88 -8.81 1.33
CA PRO A 43 10.97 -9.53 2.01
C PRO A 43 10.93 -11.05 1.75
N PHE A 44 9.94 -11.53 0.98
CA PHE A 44 9.74 -12.94 0.65
C PHE A 44 10.27 -13.32 -0.74
N LYS A 45 10.52 -12.33 -1.61
CA LYS A 45 11.09 -12.53 -2.94
C LYS A 45 12.59 -12.32 -2.88
N ALA A 46 13.37 -13.32 -3.27
CA ALA A 46 14.82 -13.31 -3.11
C ALA A 46 15.49 -12.19 -3.94
N ASP A 47 14.91 -11.85 -5.09
CA ASP A 47 15.36 -10.85 -6.05
C ASP A 47 14.86 -9.43 -5.77
N SER A 48 13.99 -9.25 -4.77
CA SER A 48 13.50 -7.93 -4.39
C SER A 48 14.62 -7.03 -3.89
N GLU A 49 14.44 -5.73 -4.07
CA GLU A 49 15.37 -4.71 -3.61
C GLU A 49 15.59 -4.81 -2.08
N VAL A 50 14.51 -5.01 -1.33
CA VAL A 50 14.56 -5.22 0.13
C VAL A 50 15.40 -6.44 0.48
N SER A 51 15.16 -7.59 -0.14
CA SER A 51 15.87 -8.83 0.17
C SER A 51 17.35 -8.77 -0.21
N ARG A 52 17.66 -8.13 -1.36
CA ARG A 52 19.04 -7.95 -1.82
C ARG A 52 19.80 -6.98 -0.92
N TYR A 53 19.17 -5.87 -0.52
CA TYR A 53 19.75 -4.94 0.46
C TYR A 53 19.96 -5.61 1.81
N ASP A 54 19.00 -6.41 2.28
CA ASP A 54 19.10 -7.13 3.55
C ASP A 54 20.28 -8.11 3.60
N ARG A 55 20.58 -8.77 2.47
CA ARG A 55 21.73 -9.67 2.32
C ARG A 55 23.04 -8.94 2.03
N GLY A 56 23.03 -7.62 1.87
CA GLY A 56 24.21 -6.82 1.54
C GLY A 56 24.67 -6.94 0.08
N GLU A 57 23.78 -7.37 -0.83
CA GLU A 57 24.04 -7.45 -2.27
C GLU A 57 23.85 -6.11 -2.99
N LEU A 58 23.24 -5.13 -2.31
CA LEU A 58 23.09 -3.74 -2.75
C LEU A 58 23.69 -2.82 -1.68
N ALA A 59 24.48 -1.84 -2.12
CA ALA A 59 24.89 -0.73 -1.27
C ALA A 59 23.74 0.27 -1.09
N ALA A 60 23.79 1.07 -0.02
CA ALA A 60 22.77 2.12 0.22
C ALA A 60 22.65 3.13 -0.92
N ALA A 61 23.74 3.39 -1.65
CA ALA A 61 23.76 4.30 -2.81
C ALA A 61 23.14 3.70 -4.08
N GLU A 62 22.83 2.40 -4.08
CA GLU A 62 22.18 1.69 -5.19
C GLU A 62 20.67 1.50 -4.94
N LEU A 63 20.18 1.91 -3.76
CA LEU A 63 18.76 1.87 -3.45
C LEU A 63 18.03 2.95 -4.22
N SER A 64 16.83 2.59 -4.64
CA SER A 64 15.85 3.51 -5.19
C SER A 64 15.42 4.55 -4.16
N ASP A 65 15.02 5.72 -4.67
CA ASP A 65 14.51 6.81 -3.84
C ASP A 65 13.29 6.37 -3.00
N ASP A 66 12.42 5.53 -3.57
CA ASP A 66 11.28 4.98 -2.84
C ASP A 66 11.69 4.10 -1.65
N LEU A 67 12.68 3.21 -1.82
CA LEU A 67 13.13 2.37 -0.72
C LEU A 67 13.85 3.20 0.35
N LEU A 68 14.62 4.21 -0.06
CA LEU A 68 15.22 5.16 0.88
C LEU A 68 14.15 5.87 1.71
N GLU A 69 13.10 6.39 1.07
CA GLU A 69 11.96 7.01 1.76
C GLU A 69 11.24 6.03 2.71
N VAL A 70 11.00 4.79 2.28
CA VAL A 70 10.40 3.75 3.13
C VAL A 70 11.27 3.45 4.35
N LEU A 71 12.60 3.37 4.19
CA LEU A 71 13.54 3.14 5.29
C LEU A 71 13.58 4.35 6.25
N GLU A 72 13.52 5.57 5.73
CA GLU A 72 13.42 6.79 6.54
C GLU A 72 12.12 6.83 7.35
N LEU A 73 10.97 6.49 6.73
CA LEU A 73 9.69 6.37 7.42
C LEU A 73 9.74 5.27 8.50
N CYS A 74 10.39 4.15 8.21
CA CYS A 74 10.57 3.07 9.18
C CYS A 74 11.38 3.56 10.39
N ALA A 75 12.50 4.26 10.17
CA ALA A 75 13.31 4.83 11.25
C ALA A 75 12.52 5.88 12.07
N TYR A 76 11.77 6.75 11.38
CA TYR A 76 10.90 7.74 12.00
C TYR A 76 9.84 7.10 12.91
N TYR A 77 9.12 6.07 12.43
CA TYR A 77 8.09 5.39 13.22
C TYR A 77 8.68 4.52 14.34
N GLU A 78 9.87 3.96 14.15
CA GLU A 78 10.58 3.26 15.23
C GLU A 78 10.88 4.24 16.38
N GLN A 79 11.40 5.43 16.08
CA GLN A 79 11.65 6.46 17.08
C GLN A 79 10.35 6.94 17.74
N LEU A 80 9.34 7.28 16.95
CA LEU A 80 8.07 7.82 17.44
C LEU A 80 7.34 6.82 18.36
N SER A 81 7.42 5.53 18.04
CA SER A 81 6.78 4.47 18.81
C SER A 81 7.60 3.98 20.01
N GLY A 82 8.78 4.55 20.27
CA GLY A 82 9.69 4.07 21.33
C GLY A 82 10.20 2.64 21.08
N GLY A 83 10.28 2.23 19.81
CA GLY A 83 10.71 0.89 19.41
C GLY A 83 9.63 -0.18 19.47
N ALA A 84 8.35 0.18 19.64
CA ALA A 84 7.23 -0.76 19.52
C ALA A 84 7.05 -1.22 18.06
N PHE A 85 7.28 -0.33 17.09
CA PHE A 85 7.50 -0.68 15.69
C PHE A 85 9.01 -0.76 15.40
N ARG A 86 9.43 -1.79 14.65
CA ARG A 86 10.80 -1.95 14.13
C ARG A 86 10.74 -2.69 12.80
N ALA A 87 11.34 -2.13 11.76
CA ALA A 87 11.50 -2.83 10.48
C ALA A 87 12.55 -3.96 10.56
N ARG A 88 13.44 -3.92 11.56
CA ARG A 88 14.43 -4.96 11.84
C ARG A 88 14.28 -5.47 13.26
N LEU A 89 13.59 -6.60 13.40
CA LEU A 89 13.46 -7.28 14.70
C LEU A 89 14.71 -8.12 15.00
N PRO A 90 15.12 -8.27 16.27
CA PRO A 90 16.24 -9.12 16.63
C PRO A 90 16.09 -10.54 16.09
N GLY A 91 17.11 -11.03 15.37
CA GLY A 91 17.13 -12.36 14.77
C GLY A 91 16.27 -12.53 13.52
N ARG A 92 15.75 -11.43 12.94
CA ARG A 92 14.99 -11.43 11.68
C ARG A 92 15.65 -10.49 10.67
N GLY A 93 15.36 -10.73 9.39
CA GLY A 93 15.75 -9.83 8.30
C GLY A 93 14.97 -8.52 8.31
N LEU A 94 15.31 -7.64 7.37
CA LEU A 94 14.54 -6.44 7.07
C LEU A 94 13.12 -6.79 6.62
N ASP A 95 12.13 -6.22 7.30
CA ASP A 95 10.72 -6.32 6.94
C ASP A 95 10.06 -4.94 7.07
N PRO A 96 9.95 -4.19 5.96
CA PRO A 96 9.32 -2.88 5.95
C PRO A 96 7.81 -2.98 5.67
N CYS A 97 7.20 -4.18 5.63
CA CYS A 97 5.83 -4.37 5.14
C CYS A 97 4.78 -3.54 5.87
N ALA A 98 4.97 -3.27 7.17
CA ALA A 98 4.02 -2.47 7.94
C ALA A 98 3.95 -1.00 7.47
N VAL A 99 5.04 -0.46 6.89
CA VAL A 99 5.07 0.87 6.29
C VAL A 99 4.69 0.80 4.82
N VAL A 100 5.26 -0.15 4.08
CA VAL A 100 5.09 -0.27 2.62
C VAL A 100 3.62 -0.38 2.22
N LYS A 101 2.80 -1.13 2.96
CA LYS A 101 1.38 -1.32 2.59
C LYS A 101 0.59 -0.01 2.59
N GLY A 102 0.58 0.72 3.71
CA GLY A 102 -0.08 2.02 3.79
C GLY A 102 0.53 3.06 2.85
N TRP A 103 1.86 3.07 2.72
CA TRP A 103 2.57 3.97 1.80
C TRP A 103 2.19 3.73 0.33
N ALA A 104 2.12 2.46 -0.10
CA ALA A 104 1.77 2.09 -1.48
C ALA A 104 0.32 2.46 -1.83
N VAL A 105 -0.62 2.25 -0.90
CA VAL A 105 -2.03 2.64 -1.08
C VAL A 105 -2.17 4.16 -1.17
N GLN A 106 -1.44 4.90 -0.34
CA GLN A 106 -1.46 6.36 -0.40
C GLN A 106 -0.91 6.87 -1.73
N ARG A 107 0.24 6.35 -2.20
CA ARG A 107 0.81 6.70 -3.51
C ARG A 107 -0.14 6.39 -4.67
N ALA A 108 -0.76 5.22 -4.67
CA ALA A 108 -1.76 4.83 -5.67
C ALA A 108 -2.98 5.76 -5.66
N ALA A 109 -3.48 6.14 -4.48
CA ALA A 109 -4.56 7.10 -4.37
C ALA A 109 -4.17 8.50 -4.87
N ASP A 110 -2.91 8.90 -4.71
CA ASP A 110 -2.43 10.18 -5.22
C ASP A 110 -2.22 10.16 -6.74
N MET A 111 -1.86 9.01 -7.35
CA MET A 111 -1.89 8.82 -8.82
C MET A 111 -3.31 9.04 -9.36
N LEU A 112 -4.32 8.44 -8.74
CA LEU A 112 -5.73 8.64 -9.14
C LEU A 112 -6.14 10.11 -9.07
N LYS A 113 -5.81 10.80 -7.98
CA LYS A 113 -6.13 12.23 -7.81
C LYS A 113 -5.38 13.11 -8.81
N ALA A 114 -4.15 12.78 -9.15
CA ALA A 114 -3.34 13.52 -10.12
C ALA A 114 -4.01 13.52 -11.51
N GLU A 115 -4.65 12.41 -11.87
CA GLU A 115 -5.44 12.27 -13.10
C GLU A 115 -6.87 12.82 -12.97
N GLY A 116 -7.22 13.42 -11.83
CA GLY A 116 -8.50 14.10 -11.61
C GLY A 116 -9.62 13.20 -11.11
N ALA A 117 -9.34 11.96 -10.67
CA ALA A 117 -10.35 11.13 -10.02
C ALA A 117 -10.77 11.77 -8.69
N THR A 118 -12.08 11.87 -8.47
CA THR A 118 -12.64 12.58 -7.30
C THR A 118 -13.41 11.66 -6.36
N THR A 119 -13.89 10.52 -6.87
CA THR A 119 -14.78 9.65 -6.14
C THR A 119 -14.34 8.19 -6.27
N PHE A 120 -13.60 7.70 -5.28
CA PHE A 120 -13.12 6.32 -5.26
C PHE A 120 -12.93 5.77 -3.85
N CYS A 121 -12.85 4.45 -3.77
CA CYS A 121 -12.38 3.70 -2.61
C CYS A 121 -11.31 2.71 -3.06
N LEU A 122 -10.10 2.88 -2.55
CA LEU A 122 -8.97 1.99 -2.76
C LEU A 122 -8.66 1.25 -1.46
N ASN A 123 -8.63 -0.07 -1.51
CA ASN A 123 -8.35 -0.93 -0.36
C ASN A 123 -7.31 -1.98 -0.73
N ALA A 124 -6.21 -2.05 0.02
CA ALA A 124 -5.24 -3.12 -0.05
C ALA A 124 -5.17 -3.84 1.30
N GLY A 125 -5.82 -4.99 1.43
CA GLY A 125 -5.69 -5.84 2.62
C GLY A 125 -6.11 -5.19 3.95
N GLY A 126 -6.91 -4.12 3.91
CA GLY A 126 -7.36 -3.36 5.09
C GLY A 126 -6.75 -1.96 5.22
N ASP A 127 -5.71 -1.63 4.46
CA ASP A 127 -5.24 -0.26 4.30
C ASP A 127 -6.12 0.44 3.25
N VAL A 128 -6.89 1.45 3.67
CA VAL A 128 -7.97 2.05 2.86
C VAL A 128 -7.78 3.55 2.70
N VAL A 129 -7.88 4.03 1.45
CA VAL A 129 -8.00 5.45 1.11
C VAL A 129 -9.31 5.66 0.35
N THR A 130 -10.05 6.69 0.74
CA THR A 130 -11.32 7.07 0.09
C THR A 130 -11.29 8.53 -0.33
N ALA A 131 -12.00 8.85 -1.41
CA ALA A 131 -12.20 10.21 -1.90
C ALA A 131 -13.67 10.40 -2.33
N GLY A 132 -14.20 11.60 -2.10
CA GLY A 132 -15.55 11.98 -2.49
C GLY A 132 -16.66 11.20 -1.75
N GLU A 133 -17.83 11.17 -2.36
CA GLU A 133 -19.01 10.47 -1.87
C GLU A 133 -19.54 9.53 -2.97
N PRO A 134 -19.68 8.23 -2.73
CA PRO A 134 -20.15 7.28 -3.76
C PRO A 134 -21.55 7.61 -4.29
N GLU A 135 -22.38 8.28 -3.48
CA GLU A 135 -23.69 8.82 -3.84
C GLU A 135 -23.85 10.19 -3.13
N PRO A 136 -24.57 11.17 -3.71
CA PRO A 136 -24.74 12.49 -3.09
C PRO A 136 -25.27 12.42 -1.65
N GLY A 137 -24.55 13.02 -0.71
CA GLY A 137 -24.89 13.04 0.71
C GLY A 137 -24.59 11.73 1.46
N ARG A 138 -23.92 10.77 0.82
CA ARG A 138 -23.58 9.47 1.40
C ARG A 138 -22.07 9.26 1.40
N PRO A 139 -21.37 9.46 2.53
CA PRO A 139 -19.94 9.21 2.59
C PRO A 139 -19.62 7.73 2.46
N TRP A 140 -18.37 7.43 2.08
CA TRP A 140 -17.83 6.08 2.15
C TRP A 140 -17.93 5.53 3.58
N ARG A 141 -18.26 4.24 3.69
CA ARG A 141 -18.31 3.52 4.96
C ARG A 141 -17.20 2.49 4.99
N VAL A 142 -16.19 2.73 5.85
CA VAL A 142 -15.10 1.79 6.11
C VAL A 142 -15.40 1.11 7.43
N GLY A 143 -15.73 -0.18 7.38
CA GLY A 143 -16.11 -0.94 8.57
C GLY A 143 -14.91 -1.49 9.33
N VAL A 144 -15.01 -1.52 10.66
CA VAL A 144 -13.98 -2.13 11.51
C VAL A 144 -14.42 -3.54 11.91
N ARG A 145 -13.71 -4.55 11.41
CA ARG A 145 -14.03 -5.95 11.67
C ARG A 145 -13.66 -6.33 13.11
N HIS A 146 -14.56 -7.03 13.79
CA HIS A 146 -14.26 -7.61 15.10
C HIS A 146 -13.13 -8.65 14.98
N PRO A 147 -12.09 -8.61 15.85
CA PRO A 147 -10.92 -9.48 15.70
C PRO A 147 -11.24 -10.97 15.80
N GLU A 148 -12.26 -11.33 16.59
CA GLU A 148 -12.64 -12.73 16.87
C GLU A 148 -13.91 -13.19 16.14
N GLN A 149 -14.62 -12.30 15.47
CA GLN A 149 -15.90 -12.60 14.83
C GLN A 149 -15.86 -12.14 13.36
N PRO A 150 -15.45 -13.02 12.42
CA PRO A 150 -15.13 -12.62 11.04
C PRO A 150 -16.26 -11.94 10.27
N LEU A 151 -17.51 -12.15 10.67
CA LEU A 151 -18.71 -11.57 10.06
C LEU A 151 -19.26 -10.35 10.80
N ALA A 152 -18.69 -9.99 11.96
CA ALA A 152 -19.11 -8.82 12.71
C ALA A 152 -18.27 -7.60 12.31
N VAL A 153 -18.96 -6.52 11.90
CA VAL A 153 -18.36 -5.25 11.47
C VAL A 153 -19.09 -4.12 12.17
N CYS A 154 -18.31 -3.20 12.77
CA CYS A 154 -18.81 -1.94 13.32
C CYS A 154 -18.78 -0.85 12.25
#